data_AF-A0A3D1M2D0-F1
#
_entry.id   AF-A0A3D1M2D0-F1
#
_cell.length_a   1.000
_cell.length_b   1.000
_cell.length_c   1.000
_cell.angle_alpha   90.00
_cell.angle_beta   90.00
_cell.angle_gamma   90.00
#
_symmetry.space_group_name_H-M   'P 1'
#
loop_
_entity.id
_entity.type
_entity.pdbx_description
1 polymer ?
#
loop_
_entity_poly.entity_id
_entity_poly.type
_entity_poly.pdbx_seq_one_letter_code
_entity_poly.pdbx_strand_id
1 'polypeptide(L)'
;MDRLNERNVRLCSLLSGYILVFVTIQFWDNGFYYISLPIFFVGCVATLIAVNGTNHWVSTKEYSSGSDPGFFSLNESSSKILWTRVVEKASACLLLGISSVFGLVSVLFFNKLEFGLAWTCYLASILAILFVPFLFRGNNLSVFRKPGATAVRIPLFITLFLIAIIVMAVFIRIYNISELPAGLWYDEADNIMRAAQIHAAPLDTPVFVPSTHLPSAFLIPIGMLQEITGPVWWNGRLVAMGFSVFLILGMFYFSREIFGPPWGLAAAFLASVMSWSLNWGRIGMHGITAAGFSACTGFLLWKSLIKWSPFWFFWTGFTLGIGMWFYAPFRLFPLIILVGFLLRMISDHPGWKKLFICIVSLAIPTIITTSPLIHYAYVNTDIFFKRTNQTFIMNHLSGSNPARAIWENLTEHISMFHVSGDPNPRHNLPFEPMLNDVT
;
A
#
# COMPACT_ATOMS: atom_id res chain seq x y z
N MET A 1 8.28 -16.46 -56.01
CA MET A 1 7.71 -17.69 -55.41
C MET A 1 7.65 -17.62 -53.87
N ASP A 2 7.98 -16.47 -53.26
CA ASP A 2 8.23 -16.37 -51.81
C ASP A 2 7.01 -16.04 -50.93
N ARG A 3 5.95 -15.43 -51.49
CA ARG A 3 4.71 -15.10 -50.72
C ARG A 3 3.83 -16.30 -50.37
N LEU A 4 3.88 -17.36 -51.18
CA LEU A 4 3.12 -18.60 -50.93
C LEU A 4 3.74 -19.41 -49.78
N ASN A 5 5.07 -19.42 -49.69
CA ASN A 5 5.78 -20.10 -48.62
C ASN A 5 5.59 -19.38 -47.27
N GLU A 6 5.60 -18.05 -47.29
CA GLU A 6 5.36 -17.22 -46.09
C GLU A 6 3.93 -17.40 -45.54
N ARG A 7 2.91 -17.50 -46.41
CA ARG A 7 1.53 -17.75 -46.01
C ARG A 7 1.36 -19.14 -45.38
N ASN A 8 2.03 -20.16 -45.93
CA ASN A 8 2.00 -21.53 -45.40
C ASN A 8 2.74 -21.64 -44.06
N VAL A 9 3.90 -20.99 -43.91
CA VAL A 9 4.65 -20.95 -42.64
C VAL A 9 3.85 -20.25 -41.54
N ARG A 10 3.12 -19.17 -41.89
CA ARG A 10 2.23 -18.45 -40.95
C ARG A 10 1.00 -19.28 -40.56
N LEU A 11 0.40 -20.00 -41.51
CA LEU A 11 -0.70 -20.91 -41.23
C LEU A 11 -0.25 -22.05 -40.30
N CYS A 12 0.92 -22.64 -40.56
CA CYS A 12 1.53 -23.66 -39.71
C CYS A 12 1.86 -23.14 -38.31
N SER A 13 2.26 -21.87 -38.18
CA SER A 13 2.57 -21.23 -36.88
C SER A 13 1.31 -20.88 -36.07
N LEU A 14 0.23 -20.47 -36.73
CA LEU A 14 -1.07 -20.29 -36.09
C LEU A 14 -1.65 -21.64 -35.65
N LEU A 15 -1.62 -22.63 -36.53
CA LEU A 15 -2.09 -23.98 -36.23
C LEU A 15 -1.28 -24.60 -35.09
N SER A 16 0.05 -24.45 -35.06
CA SER A 16 0.88 -24.95 -33.96
C SER A 16 0.60 -24.23 -32.64
N GLY A 17 0.39 -22.90 -32.66
CA GLY A 17 -0.02 -22.12 -31.49
C GLY A 17 -1.38 -22.56 -30.93
N TYR A 18 -2.38 -22.76 -31.81
CA TYR A 18 -3.69 -23.27 -31.41
C TYR A 18 -3.63 -24.72 -30.91
N ILE A 19 -2.82 -25.58 -31.52
CA ILE A 19 -2.59 -26.96 -31.08
C ILE A 19 -1.93 -26.97 -29.70
N LEU A 20 -0.93 -26.12 -29.44
CA LEU A 20 -0.28 -26.02 -28.13
C LEU A 20 -1.24 -25.53 -27.04
N VAL A 21 -2.09 -24.53 -27.35
CA VAL A 21 -3.14 -24.06 -26.44
C VAL A 21 -4.19 -25.16 -26.20
N PHE A 22 -4.63 -25.86 -27.25
CA PHE A 22 -5.61 -26.94 -27.14
C PHE A 22 -5.08 -28.15 -26.37
N VAL A 23 -3.82 -28.56 -26.59
CA VAL A 23 -3.14 -29.62 -25.81
C VAL A 23 -3.04 -29.21 -24.35
N THR A 24 -2.74 -27.94 -24.06
CA THR A 24 -2.71 -27.41 -22.69
C THR A 24 -4.08 -27.47 -22.01
N ILE A 25 -5.17 -27.20 -22.75
CA ILE A 25 -6.55 -27.31 -22.26
C ILE A 25 -6.97 -28.79 -22.10
N GLN A 26 -6.57 -29.69 -23.00
CA GLN A 26 -6.88 -31.12 -22.88
C GLN A 26 -6.14 -31.81 -21.72
N PHE A 27 -4.94 -31.33 -21.37
CA PHE A 27 -4.25 -31.79 -20.14
C PHE A 27 -4.95 -31.30 -18.86
N TRP A 28 -5.64 -30.16 -18.92
CA TRP A 28 -6.46 -29.64 -17.81
C TRP A 28 -7.68 -30.55 -17.54
N ASP A 29 -8.39 -30.98 -18.58
CA ASP A 29 -9.59 -31.82 -18.43
C ASP A 29 -9.29 -33.27 -18.00
N ASN A 30 -8.06 -33.75 -18.20
CA ASN A 30 -7.63 -35.12 -17.84
C ASN A 30 -6.87 -35.22 -16.49
N GLY A 31 -6.86 -34.16 -15.67
CA GLY A 31 -6.39 -34.23 -14.28
C GLY A 31 -4.87 -34.23 -14.05
N PHE A 32 -4.05 -33.88 -15.05
CA PHE A 32 -2.60 -33.72 -14.89
C PHE A 32 -2.24 -32.26 -14.56
N TYR A 33 -1.98 -31.96 -13.28
CA TYR A 33 -1.69 -30.60 -12.77
C TYR A 33 -0.25 -30.12 -12.99
N TYR A 34 0.40 -30.47 -14.10
CA TYR A 34 1.69 -29.91 -14.48
C TYR A 34 1.48 -28.77 -15.47
N ILE A 35 1.18 -27.60 -14.93
CA ILE A 35 1.07 -26.35 -15.69
C ILE A 35 2.45 -26.03 -16.28
N SER A 36 2.65 -26.25 -17.58
CA SER A 36 3.72 -25.58 -18.30
C SER A 36 3.24 -24.19 -18.70
N LEU A 37 3.21 -23.27 -17.73
CA LEU A 37 3.06 -21.83 -17.96
C LEU A 37 3.96 -21.33 -19.10
N PRO A 38 5.21 -21.80 -19.25
CA PRO A 38 6.05 -21.47 -20.41
C PRO A 38 5.42 -21.84 -21.75
N ILE A 39 4.79 -23.02 -21.89
CA ILE A 39 4.18 -23.46 -23.16
C ILE A 39 2.95 -22.61 -23.50
N PHE A 40 2.13 -22.27 -22.51
CA PHE A 40 0.99 -21.36 -22.70
C PHE A 40 1.45 -19.96 -23.13
N PHE A 41 2.46 -19.39 -22.45
CA PHE A 41 3.00 -18.08 -22.81
C PHE A 41 3.70 -18.09 -24.18
N VAL A 42 4.42 -19.16 -24.52
CA VAL A 42 5.02 -19.33 -25.86
C VAL A 42 3.92 -19.44 -26.93
N GLY A 43 2.83 -20.15 -26.66
CA GLY A 43 1.65 -20.21 -27.54
C GLY A 43 1.02 -18.83 -27.76
N CYS A 44 0.82 -18.06 -26.70
CA CYS A 44 0.32 -16.68 -26.81
C CYS A 44 1.28 -15.77 -27.59
N VAL A 45 2.58 -15.84 -27.33
CA VAL A 45 3.61 -15.04 -28.02
C VAL A 45 3.69 -15.42 -29.51
N ALA A 46 3.67 -16.72 -29.85
CA ALA A 46 3.65 -17.19 -31.23
C ALA A 46 2.39 -16.72 -31.98
N THR A 47 1.23 -16.74 -31.33
CA THR A 47 -0.03 -16.25 -31.90
C THR A 47 0.02 -14.73 -32.11
N LEU A 48 0.58 -13.99 -31.15
CA LEU A 48 0.76 -12.53 -31.26
C LEU A 48 1.74 -12.16 -32.37
N ILE A 49 2.84 -12.90 -32.54
CA ILE A 49 3.81 -12.70 -33.65
C ILE A 49 3.13 -12.97 -35.01
N ALA A 50 2.32 -14.02 -35.11
CA ALA A 50 1.60 -14.34 -36.34
C ALA A 50 0.53 -13.29 -36.70
N VAL A 51 -0.09 -12.65 -35.70
CA VAL A 51 -1.07 -11.58 -35.87
C VAL A 51 -0.39 -10.23 -36.19
N ASN A 52 0.83 -9.99 -35.71
CA ASN A 52 1.56 -8.72 -35.89
C ASN A 52 2.06 -8.45 -37.32
N GLY A 53 1.85 -9.38 -38.26
CA GLY A 53 2.08 -9.19 -39.70
C GLY A 53 0.85 -8.70 -40.48
N THR A 54 -0.23 -8.33 -39.80
CA THR A 54 -1.47 -7.87 -40.43
C THR A 54 -1.48 -6.34 -40.57
N ASN A 55 -1.41 -5.83 -41.80
CA ASN A 55 -1.88 -4.46 -42.07
C ASN A 55 -3.41 -4.47 -41.92
N HIS A 56 -3.92 -4.01 -40.77
CA HIS A 56 -5.35 -3.80 -40.59
C HIS A 56 -5.79 -2.53 -41.30
N TRP A 57 -6.68 -2.69 -42.28
CA TRP A 57 -7.40 -1.59 -42.92
C TRP A 57 -8.57 -1.20 -42.01
N VAL A 58 -8.42 -0.14 -41.24
CA VAL A 58 -9.52 0.45 -40.47
C VAL A 58 -10.09 1.60 -41.31
N SER A 59 -11.26 1.39 -41.91
CA SER A 59 -12.02 2.43 -42.60
C SER A 59 -12.74 3.29 -41.57
N THR A 60 -12.25 4.52 -41.36
CA THR A 60 -13.03 5.56 -40.69
C THR A 60 -13.98 6.19 -41.70
N LYS A 61 -15.27 5.88 -41.61
CA LYS A 61 -16.31 6.66 -42.31
C LYS A 61 -16.45 8.01 -41.63
N GLU A 62 -15.66 8.99 -42.05
CA GLU A 62 -15.95 10.41 -41.81
C GLU A 62 -16.88 10.91 -42.91
N TYR A 63 -18.11 11.25 -42.53
CA TYR A 63 -19.04 12.03 -43.35
C TYR A 63 -18.77 13.51 -43.08
N SER A 64 -17.73 14.07 -43.71
CA SER A 64 -17.69 15.50 -44.04
C SER A 64 -16.55 15.79 -45.01
N SER A 65 -16.88 16.58 -46.01
CA SER A 65 -16.08 17.02 -47.16
C SER A 65 -14.62 17.40 -46.87
N GLY A 66 -13.69 16.81 -47.64
CA GLY A 66 -12.54 17.56 -48.17
C GLY A 66 -11.18 17.42 -47.48
N SER A 67 -10.92 16.36 -46.71
CA SER A 67 -9.55 16.02 -46.29
C SER A 67 -9.21 14.58 -46.64
N ASP A 68 -8.08 14.39 -47.31
CA ASP A 68 -7.52 13.07 -47.65
C ASP A 68 -7.53 12.13 -46.43
N PRO A 69 -7.83 10.83 -46.61
CA PRO A 69 -7.77 9.86 -45.53
C PRO A 69 -6.35 9.83 -44.98
N GLY A 70 -6.18 10.25 -43.72
CA GLY A 70 -4.88 10.26 -43.06
C GLY A 70 -4.26 8.87 -43.04
N PHE A 71 -3.30 8.63 -43.93
CA PHE A 71 -2.50 7.41 -43.96
C PHE A 71 -1.67 7.29 -42.68
N PHE A 72 -1.95 6.28 -41.86
CA PHE A 72 -1.06 5.91 -40.77
C PHE A 72 0.04 4.99 -41.34
N SER A 73 1.18 5.55 -41.77
CA SER A 73 2.33 4.72 -42.16
C SER A 73 3.03 4.19 -40.89
N LEU A 74 3.10 2.87 -40.75
CA LEU A 74 3.93 2.22 -39.74
C LEU A 74 5.40 2.36 -40.16
N ASN A 75 6.02 3.52 -39.93
CA ASN A 75 7.47 3.65 -40.01
C ASN A 75 8.14 2.74 -38.95
N GLU A 76 9.39 2.35 -39.19
CA GLU A 76 10.19 1.47 -38.31
C GLU A 76 10.25 1.99 -36.85
N SER A 77 10.22 3.31 -36.66
CA SER A 77 10.15 3.98 -35.36
C SER A 77 8.82 3.77 -34.64
N SER A 78 7.69 3.84 -35.35
CA SER A 78 6.34 3.60 -34.80
C SER A 78 6.16 2.14 -34.36
N SER A 79 6.73 1.20 -35.11
CA SER A 79 6.76 -0.22 -34.76
C SER A 79 7.58 -0.49 -33.49
N LYS A 80 8.77 0.12 -33.36
CA LYS A 80 9.60 0.00 -32.15
C LYS A 80 8.89 0.53 -30.90
N ILE A 81 8.21 1.68 -30.99
CA ILE A 81 7.44 2.25 -29.86
C ILE A 81 6.28 1.33 -29.48
N LEU A 82 5.54 0.79 -30.45
CA LEU A 82 4.45 -0.16 -30.19
C LEU A 82 4.98 -1.40 -29.46
N TRP A 83 6.08 -1.97 -29.95
CA TRP A 83 6.74 -3.13 -29.34
C TRP A 83 7.18 -2.85 -27.90
N THR A 84 7.81 -1.71 -27.63
CA THR A 84 8.20 -1.36 -26.25
C THR A 84 7.00 -1.30 -25.31
N ARG A 85 5.88 -0.71 -25.74
CA ARG A 85 4.66 -0.65 -24.92
C ARG A 85 4.06 -2.04 -24.68
N VAL A 86 4.05 -2.90 -25.70
CA VAL A 86 3.56 -4.28 -25.55
C VAL A 86 4.42 -5.05 -24.55
N VAL A 87 5.75 -4.93 -24.66
CA VAL A 87 6.69 -5.56 -23.72
C VAL A 87 6.48 -5.03 -22.30
N GLU A 88 6.35 -3.70 -22.10
CA GLU A 88 6.05 -3.13 -20.79
C GLU A 88 4.78 -3.72 -20.16
N LYS A 89 3.67 -3.83 -20.93
CA LYS A 89 2.43 -4.41 -20.42
C LYS A 89 2.56 -5.90 -20.15
N ALA A 90 3.22 -6.66 -21.02
CA ALA A 90 3.46 -8.08 -20.83
C ALA A 90 4.30 -8.33 -19.57
N SER A 91 5.37 -7.56 -19.35
CA SER A 91 6.18 -7.60 -18.14
C SER A 91 5.38 -7.22 -16.90
N ALA A 92 4.50 -6.21 -16.98
CA ALA A 92 3.62 -5.85 -15.87
C ALA A 92 2.68 -6.99 -15.47
N CYS A 93 2.05 -7.64 -16.46
CA CYS A 93 1.18 -8.79 -16.23
C CYS A 93 1.96 -9.99 -15.65
N LEU A 94 3.18 -10.24 -16.14
CA LEU A 94 4.03 -11.31 -15.63
C LEU A 94 4.41 -11.06 -14.17
N LEU A 95 4.87 -9.85 -13.83
CA LEU A 95 5.21 -9.49 -12.44
C LEU A 95 3.99 -9.53 -11.52
N LEU A 96 2.82 -9.13 -12.00
CA LEU A 96 1.58 -9.26 -11.25
C LEU A 96 1.21 -10.72 -11.00
N GLY A 97 1.37 -11.59 -12.00
CA GLY A 97 1.17 -13.03 -11.87
C GLY A 97 2.13 -13.65 -10.86
N ILE A 98 3.43 -13.35 -10.98
CA ILE A 98 4.47 -13.76 -10.02
C ILE A 98 4.10 -13.30 -8.61
N SER A 99 3.77 -12.02 -8.44
CA SER A 99 3.38 -11.47 -7.15
C SER A 99 2.18 -12.21 -6.55
N SER A 100 1.16 -12.49 -7.36
CA SER A 100 -0.05 -13.19 -6.91
C SER A 100 0.25 -14.63 -6.50
N VAL A 101 1.05 -15.36 -7.27
CA VAL A 101 1.45 -16.74 -6.95
C VAL A 101 2.28 -16.78 -5.67
N PHE A 102 3.32 -15.96 -5.56
CA PHE A 102 4.15 -15.91 -4.35
C PHE A 102 3.37 -15.45 -3.12
N GLY A 103 2.39 -14.55 -3.30
CA GLY A 103 1.50 -14.09 -2.22
C GLY A 103 0.49 -15.16 -1.76
N LEU A 104 0.07 -16.08 -2.63
CA LEU A 104 -0.74 -17.24 -2.26
C LEU A 104 0.12 -18.32 -1.60
N VAL A 105 1.30 -18.60 -2.16
CA VAL A 105 2.24 -19.58 -1.61
C VAL A 105 2.71 -19.16 -0.22
N SER A 106 2.95 -17.86 0.02
CA SER A 106 3.30 -17.37 1.36
C SER A 106 2.20 -17.66 2.38
N VAL A 107 0.94 -17.46 2.02
CA VAL A 107 -0.22 -17.78 2.88
C VAL A 107 -0.25 -19.26 3.23
N LEU A 108 0.01 -20.14 2.26
CA LEU A 108 0.07 -21.59 2.49
C LEU A 108 1.20 -21.96 3.47
N PHE A 109 2.39 -21.36 3.34
CA PHE A 109 3.49 -21.60 4.25
C PHE A 109 3.24 -21.01 5.65
N PHE A 110 2.62 -19.83 5.75
CA PHE A 110 2.16 -19.29 7.03
C PHE A 110 1.18 -20.22 7.74
N ASN A 111 0.28 -20.88 6.99
CA ASN A 111 -0.65 -21.86 7.55
C ASN A 111 0.06 -23.12 8.05
N LYS A 112 1.13 -23.54 7.38
CA LYS A 112 1.96 -24.69 7.77
C LYS A 112 2.98 -24.38 8.87
N LEU A 113 3.00 -23.13 9.38
CA LEU A 113 3.99 -22.64 10.35
C LEU A 113 5.44 -22.70 9.82
N GLU A 114 5.62 -22.72 8.49
CA GLU A 114 6.92 -22.65 7.82
C GLU A 114 7.30 -21.18 7.59
N PHE A 115 7.47 -20.41 8.67
CA PHE A 115 7.53 -18.94 8.63
C PHE A 115 8.65 -18.39 7.74
N GLY A 116 9.84 -19.00 7.72
CA GLY A 116 10.95 -18.55 6.89
C GLY A 116 10.64 -18.58 5.39
N LEU A 117 10.04 -19.67 4.91
CA LEU A 117 9.57 -19.80 3.53
C LEU A 117 8.38 -18.86 3.27
N ALA A 118 7.50 -18.71 4.25
CA ALA A 118 6.37 -17.81 4.14
C ALA A 118 6.80 -16.34 3.94
N TRP A 119 7.72 -15.85 4.77
CA TRP A 119 8.26 -14.48 4.67
C TRP A 119 9.07 -14.26 3.38
N THR A 120 9.88 -15.22 2.96
CA THR A 120 10.63 -15.09 1.69
C THR A 120 9.69 -15.03 0.48
N CYS A 121 8.67 -15.89 0.42
CA CYS A 121 7.65 -15.81 -0.63
C CYS A 121 6.86 -14.49 -0.55
N TYR A 122 6.48 -14.05 0.65
CA TYR A 122 5.76 -12.79 0.83
C TYR A 122 6.62 -11.60 0.37
N LEU A 123 7.88 -11.51 0.77
CA LEU A 123 8.79 -10.46 0.33
C LEU A 123 9.01 -10.48 -1.19
N ALA A 124 9.17 -11.66 -1.80
CA ALA A 124 9.24 -11.78 -3.26
C ALA A 124 7.95 -11.27 -3.95
N SER A 125 6.78 -11.56 -3.36
CA SER A 125 5.50 -11.05 -3.84
C SER A 125 5.42 -9.52 -3.80
N ILE A 126 5.85 -8.93 -2.68
CA ILE A 126 5.88 -7.46 -2.50
C ILE A 126 6.88 -6.81 -3.46
N LEU A 127 8.08 -7.35 -3.61
CA LEU A 127 9.08 -6.81 -4.54
C LEU A 127 8.59 -6.85 -5.99
N ALA A 128 7.93 -7.93 -6.40
CA ALA A 128 7.38 -8.06 -7.74
C ALA A 128 6.26 -7.02 -8.01
N ILE A 129 5.36 -6.77 -7.05
CA ILE A 129 4.22 -5.87 -7.26
C ILE A 129 4.62 -4.40 -7.33
N LEU A 130 5.71 -3.98 -6.67
CA LEU A 130 6.14 -2.58 -6.59
C LEU A 130 6.40 -1.94 -7.97
N PHE A 131 6.81 -2.72 -8.96
CA PHE A 131 7.14 -2.22 -10.31
C PHE A 131 5.95 -2.20 -11.27
N VAL A 132 4.91 -2.97 -10.98
CA VAL A 132 3.69 -3.11 -11.81
C VAL A 132 3.05 -1.77 -12.21
N PRO A 133 2.79 -0.79 -11.31
CA PRO A 133 2.12 0.44 -11.69
C PRO A 133 2.94 1.31 -12.65
N PHE A 134 4.28 1.24 -12.60
CA PHE A 134 5.14 2.00 -13.51
C PHE A 134 5.10 1.44 -14.92
N LEU A 135 5.14 0.11 -15.06
CA LEU A 135 5.02 -0.57 -16.35
C LEU A 135 3.63 -0.40 -16.97
N PHE A 136 2.56 -0.41 -16.17
CA PHE A 136 1.21 -0.10 -16.64
C PHE A 136 0.99 1.37 -16.99
N ARG A 137 1.67 2.30 -16.33
CA ARG A 137 1.69 3.70 -16.75
C ARG A 137 2.44 3.87 -18.07
N GLY A 138 3.46 3.03 -18.30
CA GLY A 138 4.43 3.17 -19.38
C GLY A 138 5.34 4.36 -19.13
N ASN A 139 6.58 4.27 -19.60
CA ASN A 139 7.44 5.45 -19.59
C ASN A 139 6.90 6.43 -20.65
N ASN A 140 6.19 7.48 -20.22
CA ASN A 140 6.17 8.74 -20.95
C ASN A 140 7.56 9.41 -20.84
N LEU A 141 8.64 8.66 -21.06
CA LEU A 141 9.89 9.21 -21.51
C LEU A 141 9.62 9.69 -22.94
N SER A 142 9.07 10.90 -23.04
CA SER A 142 9.39 11.73 -24.17
C SER A 142 10.92 11.70 -24.29
N VAL A 143 11.41 10.94 -25.26
CA VAL A 143 12.77 11.05 -25.77
C VAL A 143 13.00 12.55 -25.98
N PHE A 144 13.88 13.14 -25.16
CA PHE A 144 14.13 14.59 -25.06
C PHE A 144 13.04 15.52 -24.47
N ARG A 145 12.48 15.20 -23.29
CA ARG A 145 12.20 16.33 -22.36
C ARG A 145 13.53 16.72 -21.70
N LYS A 146 13.99 17.95 -21.94
CA LYS A 146 15.07 18.58 -21.14
C LYS A 146 14.85 18.24 -19.65
N PRO A 147 15.91 17.94 -18.87
CA PRO A 147 15.83 17.51 -17.47
C PRO A 147 15.33 18.64 -16.55
N GLY A 148 14.06 19.03 -16.71
CA GLY A 148 13.45 20.16 -16.03
C GLY A 148 11.93 20.11 -15.89
N ALA A 149 11.21 19.24 -16.61
CA ALA A 149 9.76 19.40 -16.78
C ALA A 149 8.84 18.38 -16.06
N THR A 150 9.35 17.54 -15.15
CA THR A 150 8.50 16.71 -14.25
C THR A 150 9.11 16.50 -12.87
N ALA A 151 10.00 17.38 -12.41
CA ALA A 151 10.32 17.43 -11.00
C ALA A 151 9.19 18.19 -10.31
N VAL A 152 8.57 17.61 -9.27
CA VAL A 152 7.85 18.40 -8.27
C VAL A 152 8.91 19.31 -7.65
N ARG A 153 9.14 20.48 -8.25
CA ARG A 153 10.12 21.45 -7.74
C ARG A 153 9.48 22.12 -6.53
N ILE A 154 9.62 21.45 -5.40
CA ILE A 154 9.44 22.10 -4.11
C ILE A 154 10.48 23.23 -4.07
N PRO A 155 10.06 24.49 -3.88
CA PRO A 155 11.01 25.59 -3.77
C PRO A 155 12.10 25.26 -2.75
N LEU A 156 13.36 25.64 -3.03
CA LEU A 156 14.49 25.32 -2.16
C LEU A 156 14.19 25.71 -0.70
N PHE A 157 13.59 26.88 -0.47
CA PHE A 157 13.21 27.33 0.86
C PHE A 157 12.23 26.36 1.54
N ILE A 158 11.17 25.90 0.87
CA ILE A 158 10.21 24.93 1.44
C ILE A 158 10.93 23.64 1.82
N THR A 159 11.84 23.17 0.96
CA THR A 159 12.64 21.97 1.25
C THR A 159 13.53 22.17 2.48
N LEU A 160 14.21 23.32 2.60
CA LEU A 160 15.05 23.65 3.75
C LEU A 160 14.23 23.74 5.04
N PHE A 161 13.06 24.39 5.01
CA PHE A 161 12.15 24.45 6.16
C PHE A 161 11.62 23.08 6.55
N LEU A 162 11.24 22.24 5.58
CA LEU A 162 10.81 20.87 5.87
C LEU A 162 11.94 20.06 6.50
N ILE A 163 13.17 20.17 6.01
CA ILE A 163 14.34 19.53 6.62
C ILE A 163 14.54 20.02 8.05
N ALA A 164 14.44 21.34 8.29
CA ALA A 164 14.55 21.89 9.63
C ALA A 164 13.47 21.34 10.58
N ILE A 165 12.22 21.24 10.12
CA ILE A 165 11.12 20.63 10.89
C ILE A 165 11.42 19.16 11.20
N ILE A 166 11.93 18.38 10.23
CA ILE A 166 12.26 16.97 10.44
C ILE A 166 13.41 16.82 11.43
N VAL A 167 14.48 17.60 11.29
CA VAL A 167 15.62 17.58 12.21
C VAL A 167 15.16 17.93 13.62
N MET A 168 14.34 18.97 13.76
CA MET A 168 13.72 19.33 15.04
C MET A 168 12.87 18.18 15.58
N ALA A 169 12.01 17.58 14.75
CA ALA A 169 11.12 16.49 15.13
C ALA A 169 11.86 15.25 15.62
N VAL A 170 12.96 14.90 14.97
CA VAL A 170 13.86 13.81 15.37
C VAL A 170 14.52 14.19 16.69
N PHE A 171 15.14 15.37 16.78
CA PHE A 171 15.85 15.84 17.97
C PHE A 171 14.97 15.79 19.22
N ILE A 172 13.77 16.37 19.18
CA ILE A 172 12.86 16.39 20.33
C ILE A 172 12.32 15.02 20.73
N ARG A 173 12.40 14.00 19.85
CA ARG A 173 11.97 12.62 20.15
C ARG A 173 13.12 11.77 20.69
N ILE A 174 14.34 11.98 20.21
CA ILE A 174 15.52 11.25 20.68
C ILE A 174 16.17 11.86 21.91
N TYR A 175 15.91 13.16 22.17
CA TYR A 175 16.45 13.84 23.34
C TYR A 175 16.04 13.11 24.62
N ASN A 176 17.03 12.60 25.35
CA ASN A 176 16.85 11.80 26.55
C ASN A 176 15.91 10.58 26.37
N ILE A 177 16.00 9.88 25.24
CA ILE A 177 15.17 8.72 24.91
C ILE A 177 15.26 7.59 25.94
N SER A 178 16.40 7.49 26.64
CA SER A 178 16.70 6.52 27.69
C SER A 178 16.11 6.87 29.06
N GLU A 179 15.52 8.05 29.24
CA GLU A 179 14.86 8.38 30.51
C GLU A 179 13.42 8.88 30.32
N LEU A 180 13.09 9.39 29.13
CA LEU A 180 11.78 9.99 28.83
C LEU A 180 11.07 9.28 27.65
N PRO A 181 9.81 8.85 27.80
CA PRO A 181 8.99 8.90 29.02
C PRO A 181 9.59 8.07 30.17
N ALA A 182 9.28 8.48 31.41
CA ALA A 182 9.79 7.83 32.61
C ALA A 182 9.26 6.41 32.75
N GLY A 183 10.17 5.47 33.03
CA GLY A 183 9.87 4.05 33.11
C GLY A 183 9.66 3.39 31.74
N LEU A 184 9.36 2.10 31.78
CA LEU A 184 9.07 1.27 30.61
C LEU A 184 7.65 0.72 30.77
N TRP A 185 6.75 1.10 29.87
CA TRP A 185 5.38 0.58 29.92
C TRP A 185 5.38 -0.92 29.58
N TYR A 186 4.46 -1.70 30.16
CA TYR A 186 4.46 -3.15 29.98
C TYR A 186 4.29 -3.57 28.52
N ASP A 187 3.53 -2.82 27.71
CA ASP A 187 3.42 -3.07 26.26
C ASP A 187 4.74 -2.78 25.53
N GLU A 188 5.52 -1.77 25.96
CA GLU A 188 6.86 -1.53 25.42
C GLU A 188 7.79 -2.70 25.78
N ALA A 189 7.76 -3.17 27.03
CA ALA A 189 8.55 -4.30 27.47
C ALA A 189 8.22 -5.58 26.69
N ASP A 190 6.94 -5.88 26.46
CA ASP A 190 6.53 -7.03 25.63
C ASP A 190 7.01 -6.86 24.19
N ASN A 191 6.87 -5.67 23.58
CA ASN A 191 7.38 -5.40 22.24
C ASN A 191 8.88 -5.69 22.12
N ILE A 192 9.69 -5.25 23.09
CA ILE A 192 11.14 -5.46 23.10
C ILE A 192 11.49 -6.94 23.26
N MET A 193 10.81 -7.65 24.16
CA MET A 193 11.01 -9.08 24.37
C MET A 193 10.62 -9.90 23.13
N ARG A 194 9.49 -9.57 22.49
CA ARG A 194 9.04 -10.22 21.25
C ARG A 194 9.95 -9.91 20.08
N ALA A 195 10.44 -8.67 19.98
CA ALA A 195 11.46 -8.30 19.01
C ALA A 195 12.76 -9.10 19.21
N ALA A 196 13.17 -9.36 20.46
CA ALA A 196 14.34 -10.19 20.76
C ALA A 196 14.15 -11.65 20.35
N GLN A 197 12.92 -12.19 20.44
CA GLN A 197 12.58 -13.52 19.92
C GLN A 197 12.69 -13.56 18.39
N ILE A 198 12.18 -12.53 17.71
CA ILE A 198 12.31 -12.37 16.25
C ILE A 198 13.78 -12.23 15.85
N HIS A 199 14.57 -11.46 16.61
CA HIS A 199 16.01 -11.29 16.39
C HIS A 199 16.77 -12.62 16.53
N ALA A 200 16.48 -13.40 17.57
CA ALA A 200 17.12 -14.68 17.81
C ALA A 200 16.74 -15.76 16.78
N ALA A 201 15.50 -15.74 16.27
CA ALA A 201 14.97 -16.72 15.33
C ALA A 201 14.11 -16.02 14.24
N PRO A 202 14.71 -15.28 13.30
CA PRO A 202 13.97 -14.47 12.33
C PRO A 202 13.10 -15.31 11.40
N LEU A 203 13.54 -16.54 11.11
CA LEU A 203 12.79 -17.51 10.30
C LEU A 203 11.60 -18.16 11.02
N ASP A 204 11.40 -17.85 12.31
CA ASP A 204 10.26 -18.30 13.12
C ASP A 204 9.28 -17.16 13.46
N THR A 205 9.37 -16.03 12.74
CA THR A 205 8.55 -14.85 13.00
C THR A 205 7.07 -15.10 12.66
N PRO A 206 6.14 -15.11 13.62
CA PRO A 206 4.73 -15.33 13.34
C PRO A 206 4.08 -14.11 12.66
N VAL A 207 2.94 -14.31 12.00
CA VAL A 207 2.14 -13.21 11.42
C VAL A 207 1.57 -12.29 12.51
N PHE A 208 1.20 -12.88 13.65
CA PHE A 208 0.44 -12.23 14.70
C PHE A 208 0.99 -12.59 16.07
N VAL A 209 0.98 -11.63 16.98
CA VAL A 209 1.50 -11.76 18.34
C VAL A 209 0.32 -11.72 19.33
N PRO A 210 -0.04 -12.85 19.94
CA PRO A 210 -1.22 -12.92 20.82
C PRO A 210 -1.14 -12.05 22.07
N SER A 211 0.06 -11.79 22.62
CA SER A 211 0.22 -11.00 23.85
C SER A 211 -0.16 -9.53 23.66
N THR A 212 0.11 -8.96 22.49
CA THR A 212 -0.28 -7.58 22.14
C THR A 212 -1.57 -7.48 21.34
N HIS A 213 -2.15 -8.61 20.90
CA HIS A 213 -3.28 -8.66 19.97
C HIS A 213 -3.03 -7.91 18.65
N LEU A 214 -1.78 -7.93 18.17
CA LEU A 214 -1.36 -7.16 16.99
C LEU A 214 -0.47 -7.98 16.05
N PRO A 215 -0.39 -7.59 14.76
CA PRO A 215 0.52 -8.24 13.82
C PRO A 215 1.98 -7.89 14.10
N SER A 216 2.91 -8.73 13.64
CA SER A 216 4.33 -8.66 14.02
C SER A 216 5.14 -7.54 13.34
N ALA A 217 4.59 -6.83 12.35
CA ALA A 217 5.38 -5.95 11.49
C ALA A 217 6.03 -4.75 12.20
N PHE A 218 5.44 -4.27 13.31
CA PHE A 218 6.08 -3.22 14.13
C PHE A 218 7.33 -3.74 14.87
N LEU A 219 7.39 -5.04 15.16
CA LEU A 219 8.46 -5.66 15.94
C LEU A 219 9.68 -6.02 15.09
N ILE A 220 9.47 -6.30 13.80
CA ILE A 220 10.54 -6.61 12.84
C ILE A 220 11.64 -5.52 12.82
N PRO A 221 11.34 -4.21 12.62
CA PRO A 221 12.37 -3.18 12.65
C PRO A 221 13.00 -2.99 14.04
N ILE A 222 12.30 -3.34 15.13
CA ILE A 222 12.90 -3.35 16.47
C ILE A 222 13.95 -4.46 16.55
N GLY A 223 13.62 -5.67 16.10
CA GLY A 223 14.56 -6.81 16.06
C GLY A 223 15.76 -6.52 15.17
N MET A 224 15.57 -5.84 14.03
CA MET A 224 16.68 -5.39 13.17
C MET A 224 17.62 -4.41 13.89
N LEU A 225 17.10 -3.49 14.71
CA LEU A 225 17.95 -2.59 15.51
C LEU A 225 18.74 -3.35 16.59
N GLN A 226 18.17 -4.43 17.13
CA GLN A 226 18.83 -5.25 18.14
C GLN A 226 20.09 -5.97 17.61
N GLU A 227 20.24 -6.14 16.29
CA GLU A 227 21.51 -6.59 15.68
C GLU A 227 22.69 -5.66 15.99
N ILE A 228 22.41 -4.36 16.11
CA ILE A 228 23.44 -3.32 16.27
C ILE A 228 23.63 -2.99 17.75
N THR A 229 22.55 -2.94 18.51
CA THR A 229 22.54 -2.37 19.87
C THR A 229 22.32 -3.42 20.96
N GLY A 230 21.99 -4.65 20.61
CA GLY A 230 21.41 -5.65 21.52
C GLY A 230 19.97 -5.32 21.91
N PRO A 231 19.33 -6.13 22.78
CA PRO A 231 17.94 -6.00 23.21
C PRO A 231 17.70 -4.86 24.21
N VAL A 232 18.14 -3.65 23.85
CA VAL A 232 17.93 -2.43 24.65
C VAL A 232 16.53 -1.86 24.41
N TRP A 233 15.90 -1.39 25.48
CA TRP A 233 14.48 -1.04 25.46
C TRP A 233 14.17 0.22 24.63
N TRP A 234 15.14 1.12 24.42
CA TRP A 234 14.92 2.34 23.62
C TRP A 234 14.85 2.05 22.11
N ASN A 235 15.13 0.82 21.65
CA ASN A 235 14.96 0.43 20.25
C ASN A 235 13.50 0.59 19.78
N GLY A 236 12.54 0.22 20.61
CA GLY A 236 11.12 0.41 20.32
C GLY A 236 10.77 1.89 20.13
N ARG A 237 11.37 2.76 20.95
CA ARG A 237 11.19 4.22 20.88
C ARG A 237 11.79 4.81 19.61
N LEU A 238 12.93 4.31 19.14
CA LEU A 238 13.51 4.72 17.85
C LEU A 238 12.62 4.33 16.65
N VAL A 239 12.04 3.14 16.68
CA VAL A 239 11.09 2.71 15.63
C VAL A 239 9.85 3.59 15.65
N ALA A 240 9.27 3.87 16.82
CA ALA A 240 8.13 4.78 16.95
C ALA A 240 8.46 6.20 16.45
N MET A 241 9.66 6.71 16.75
CA MET A 241 10.16 7.99 16.22
C MET A 241 10.20 7.99 14.68
N GLY A 242 10.69 6.91 14.07
CA GLY A 242 10.70 6.75 12.61
C GLY A 242 9.28 6.84 11.99
N PHE A 243 8.30 6.17 12.61
CA PHE A 243 6.90 6.28 12.20
C PHE A 243 6.29 7.66 12.47
N SER A 244 6.78 8.38 13.47
CA SER A 244 6.38 9.76 13.71
C SER A 244 6.90 10.71 12.62
N VAL A 245 8.14 10.52 12.15
CA VAL A 245 8.65 11.24 10.96
C VAL A 245 7.84 10.89 9.72
N PHE A 246 7.45 9.62 9.57
CA PHE A 246 6.56 9.20 8.48
C PHE A 246 5.20 9.91 8.52
N LEU A 247 4.60 10.08 9.70
CA LEU A 247 3.40 10.90 9.90
C LEU A 247 3.62 12.36 9.49
N ILE A 248 4.70 12.99 9.95
CA ILE A 248 5.01 14.41 9.64
C ILE A 248 5.13 14.63 8.14
N LEU A 249 5.81 13.72 7.43
CA LEU A 249 5.91 13.73 5.98
C LEU A 249 4.54 13.52 5.32
N GLY A 250 3.75 12.56 5.80
CA GLY A 250 2.39 12.33 5.32
C GLY A 250 1.53 13.58 5.41
N MET A 251 1.56 14.27 6.56
CA MET A 251 0.82 15.52 6.80
C MET A 251 1.31 16.66 5.91
N PHE A 252 2.62 16.82 5.73
CA PHE A 252 3.18 17.79 4.78
C PHE A 252 2.62 17.59 3.38
N TYR A 253 2.73 16.38 2.85
CA TYR A 253 2.32 16.07 1.48
C TYR A 253 0.80 16.17 1.30
N PHE A 254 0.03 15.74 2.30
CA PHE A 254 -1.43 15.81 2.26
C PHE A 254 -1.91 17.26 2.22
N SER A 255 -1.53 18.05 3.22
CA SER A 255 -1.95 19.46 3.34
C SER A 255 -1.43 20.30 2.17
N ARG A 256 -0.20 20.04 1.70
CA ARG A 256 0.35 20.72 0.52
C ARG A 256 -0.47 20.49 -0.73
N GLU A 257 -0.95 19.27 -0.97
CA GLU A 257 -1.72 18.97 -2.19
C GLU A 257 -3.10 19.64 -2.17
N ILE A 258 -3.65 19.94 -0.99
CA ILE A 258 -4.96 20.58 -0.84
C ILE A 258 -4.84 22.11 -0.81
N PHE A 259 -3.97 22.64 0.05
CA PHE A 259 -3.91 24.06 0.39
C PHE A 259 -2.63 24.76 -0.07
N GLY A 260 -1.63 24.01 -0.53
CA GLY A 260 -0.35 24.53 -1.02
C GLY A 260 0.82 24.45 -0.02
N PRO A 261 2.06 24.78 -0.44
CA PRO A 261 3.28 24.53 0.33
C PRO A 261 3.34 25.13 1.74
N PRO A 262 2.89 26.38 2.00
CA PRO A 262 2.92 26.94 3.35
C PRO A 262 2.09 26.13 4.35
N TRP A 263 0.89 25.69 3.94
CA TRP A 263 0.01 24.86 4.76
C TRP A 263 0.55 23.43 4.95
N GLY A 264 1.29 22.93 3.96
CA GLY A 264 2.09 21.71 4.12
C GLY A 264 3.10 21.85 5.26
N LEU A 265 3.88 22.94 5.27
CA LEU A 265 4.85 23.21 6.34
C LEU A 265 4.16 23.41 7.69
N ALA A 266 3.05 24.15 7.74
CA ALA A 266 2.27 24.34 8.96
C ALA A 266 1.78 22.99 9.52
N ALA A 267 1.20 22.12 8.68
CA ALA A 267 0.75 20.80 9.10
C ALA A 267 1.91 19.90 9.57
N ALA A 268 3.06 19.97 8.90
CA ALA A 268 4.26 19.24 9.31
C ALA A 268 4.79 19.71 10.66
N PHE A 269 4.84 21.04 10.85
CA PHE A 269 5.27 21.66 12.09
C PHE A 269 4.34 21.28 13.24
N LEU A 270 3.03 21.45 13.08
CA LEU A 270 2.04 21.05 14.08
C LEU A 270 2.13 19.56 14.40
N ALA A 271 2.25 18.68 13.40
CA ALA A 271 2.46 17.24 13.61
C ALA A 271 3.78 16.91 14.34
N SER A 272 4.79 17.76 14.22
CA SER A 272 6.07 17.57 14.90
C SER A 272 6.00 17.93 16.38
N VAL A 273 5.22 18.95 16.76
CA VAL A 273 5.17 19.51 18.13
C VAL A 273 3.90 19.18 18.91
N MET A 274 2.84 18.67 18.26
CA MET A 274 1.60 18.30 18.96
C MET A 274 1.89 17.25 20.04
N SER A 275 1.35 17.47 21.24
CA SER A 275 1.61 16.67 22.43
C SER A 275 1.34 15.18 22.19
N TRP A 276 0.24 14.87 21.50
CA TRP A 276 -0.14 13.50 21.16
C TRP A 276 0.88 12.82 20.23
N SER A 277 1.28 13.46 19.12
CA SER A 277 2.26 12.89 18.17
C SER A 277 3.65 12.77 18.79
N LEU A 278 4.01 13.68 19.69
CA LEU A 278 5.25 13.59 20.46
C LEU A 278 5.22 12.39 21.39
N ASN A 279 4.17 12.25 22.20
CA ASN A 279 4.03 11.16 23.13
C ASN A 279 4.08 9.80 22.41
N TRP A 280 3.26 9.63 21.37
CA TRP A 280 3.25 8.40 20.56
C TRP A 280 4.51 8.19 19.71
N GLY A 281 5.23 9.25 19.38
CA GLY A 281 6.52 9.19 18.70
C GLY A 281 7.71 8.93 19.64
N ARG A 282 7.49 8.94 20.96
CA ARG A 282 8.50 8.65 21.99
C ARG A 282 8.24 7.37 22.75
N ILE A 283 7.00 6.89 22.83
CA ILE A 283 6.67 5.59 23.41
C ILE A 283 6.82 4.48 22.37
N GLY A 284 7.50 3.39 22.70
CA GLY A 284 7.83 2.28 21.81
C GLY A 284 6.65 1.36 21.48
N MET A 285 5.53 1.94 21.03
CA MET A 285 4.26 1.25 20.78
C MET A 285 3.68 1.55 19.41
N HIS A 286 2.71 0.74 19.01
CA HIS A 286 2.12 0.73 17.67
C HIS A 286 1.29 1.98 17.32
N GLY A 287 0.86 2.80 18.29
CA GLY A 287 -0.16 3.85 18.07
C GLY A 287 0.18 4.84 16.95
N ILE A 288 1.43 5.33 16.91
CA ILE A 288 1.89 6.30 15.91
C ILE A 288 1.84 5.76 14.47
N THR A 289 1.93 4.45 14.30
CA THR A 289 1.93 3.82 12.97
C THR A 289 0.60 4.03 12.25
N ALA A 290 -0.54 3.92 12.96
CA ALA A 290 -1.85 4.13 12.37
C ALA A 290 -1.99 5.57 11.84
N ALA A 291 -1.56 6.56 12.62
CA ALA A 291 -1.58 7.95 12.18
C ALA A 291 -0.69 8.16 10.93
N GLY A 292 0.52 7.60 10.93
CA GLY A 292 1.43 7.68 9.78
C GLY A 292 0.83 7.07 8.50
N PHE A 293 0.30 5.85 8.60
CA PHE A 293 -0.37 5.19 7.48
C PHE A 293 -1.67 5.88 7.06
N SER A 294 -2.43 6.46 7.99
CA SER A 294 -3.62 7.27 7.69
C SER A 294 -3.29 8.54 6.93
N ALA A 295 -2.28 9.30 7.35
CA ALA A 295 -1.86 10.51 6.64
C ALA A 295 -1.35 10.20 5.23
N CYS A 296 -0.52 9.16 5.10
CA CYS A 296 0.03 8.75 3.80
C CYS A 296 -1.05 8.19 2.87
N THR A 297 -1.90 7.27 3.35
CA THR A 297 -3.02 6.72 2.56
C THR A 297 -4.03 7.82 2.20
N GLY A 298 -4.31 8.76 3.10
CA GLY A 298 -5.17 9.92 2.85
C GLY A 298 -4.63 10.83 1.74
N PHE A 299 -3.33 11.15 1.78
CA PHE A 299 -2.65 11.86 0.69
C PHE A 299 -2.77 11.15 -0.67
N LEU A 300 -2.49 9.85 -0.70
CA LEU A 300 -2.55 9.06 -1.92
C LEU A 300 -3.99 8.94 -2.42
N LEU A 301 -4.95 8.74 -1.53
CA LEU A 301 -6.38 8.69 -1.84
C LEU A 301 -6.85 10.01 -2.45
N TRP A 302 -6.47 11.15 -1.87
CA TRP A 302 -6.81 12.46 -2.41
C TRP A 302 -6.33 12.60 -3.86
N LYS A 303 -5.06 12.27 -4.12
CA LYS A 303 -4.51 12.29 -5.49
C LYS A 303 -5.21 11.31 -6.42
N SER A 304 -5.60 10.16 -5.90
CA SER A 304 -6.34 9.12 -6.63
C SER A 304 -7.70 9.64 -7.08
N LEU A 305 -8.47 10.22 -6.16
CA LEU A 305 -9.82 10.71 -6.40
C LEU A 305 -9.86 11.96 -7.28
N ILE A 306 -8.90 12.88 -7.12
CA ILE A 306 -8.83 14.09 -7.96
C ILE A 306 -8.40 13.74 -9.40
N LYS A 307 -7.43 12.83 -9.57
CA LYS A 307 -6.88 12.52 -10.91
C LYS A 307 -7.59 11.35 -11.59
N TRP A 308 -8.39 10.60 -10.85
CA TRP A 308 -8.95 9.32 -11.26
C TRP A 308 -7.88 8.43 -11.92
N SER A 309 -6.74 8.29 -11.27
CA SER A 309 -5.56 7.68 -11.88
C SER A 309 -5.30 6.29 -11.29
N PRO A 310 -5.33 5.22 -12.10
CA PRO A 310 -5.01 3.86 -11.66
C PRO A 310 -3.68 3.76 -10.92
N PHE A 311 -2.68 4.55 -11.35
CA PHE A 311 -1.37 4.64 -10.71
C PHE A 311 -1.46 5.10 -9.24
N TRP A 312 -2.23 6.15 -8.95
CA TRP A 312 -2.38 6.64 -7.58
C TRP A 312 -3.28 5.71 -6.76
N PHE A 313 -4.33 5.12 -7.36
CA PHE A 313 -5.17 4.12 -6.73
C PHE A 313 -4.36 2.89 -6.30
N PHE A 314 -3.40 2.46 -7.13
CA PHE A 314 -2.46 1.39 -6.78
C PHE A 314 -1.67 1.68 -5.52
N TRP A 315 -1.02 2.85 -5.45
CA TRP A 315 -0.26 3.22 -4.26
C TRP A 315 -1.13 3.40 -3.02
N THR A 316 -2.36 3.90 -3.20
CA THR A 316 -3.34 3.98 -2.10
C THR A 316 -3.64 2.58 -1.55
N GLY A 317 -3.92 1.60 -2.42
CA GLY A 317 -4.19 0.24 -2.00
C GLY A 317 -2.97 -0.47 -1.39
N PHE A 318 -1.79 -0.25 -1.97
CA PHE A 318 -0.53 -0.77 -1.45
C PHE A 318 -0.25 -0.26 -0.03
N THR A 319 -0.32 1.05 0.18
CA THR A 319 -0.09 1.66 1.51
C THR A 319 -1.18 1.26 2.51
N LEU A 320 -2.44 1.14 2.06
CA LEU A 320 -3.53 0.62 2.87
C LEU A 320 -3.22 -0.79 3.37
N GLY A 321 -2.88 -1.72 2.48
CA GLY A 321 -2.68 -3.10 2.92
C GLY A 321 -1.40 -3.31 3.74
N ILE A 322 -0.31 -2.58 3.46
CA ILE A 322 0.87 -2.57 4.34
C ILE A 322 0.53 -2.01 5.72
N GLY A 323 -0.26 -0.93 5.80
CA GLY A 323 -0.64 -0.32 7.08
C GLY A 323 -1.44 -1.24 7.99
N MET A 324 -2.18 -2.22 7.43
CA MET A 324 -2.96 -3.20 8.21
C MET A 324 -2.10 -4.09 9.12
N TRP A 325 -0.81 -4.22 8.82
CA TRP A 325 0.14 -5.00 9.60
C TRP A 325 0.61 -4.33 10.89
N PHE A 326 0.37 -3.03 11.07
CA PHE A 326 1.00 -2.30 12.17
C PHE A 326 0.09 -2.12 13.37
N TYR A 327 -1.14 -1.65 13.16
CA TYR A 327 -2.02 -1.34 14.28
C TYR A 327 -3.51 -1.55 13.97
N ALA A 328 -4.25 -2.15 14.91
CA ALA A 328 -5.63 -2.56 14.71
C ALA A 328 -6.61 -1.43 14.37
N PRO A 329 -6.53 -0.21 14.96
CA PRO A 329 -7.40 0.91 14.59
C PRO A 329 -7.33 1.31 13.11
N PHE A 330 -6.20 1.08 12.44
CA PHE A 330 -6.07 1.38 11.00
C PHE A 330 -7.00 0.52 10.13
N ARG A 331 -7.54 -0.58 10.66
CA ARG A 331 -8.57 -1.41 10.00
C ARG A 331 -9.88 -0.67 9.71
N LEU A 332 -10.10 0.49 10.34
CA LEU A 332 -11.24 1.37 10.03
C LEU A 332 -11.00 2.29 8.82
N PHE A 333 -9.75 2.46 8.38
CA PHE A 333 -9.41 3.36 7.26
C PHE A 333 -10.07 3.00 5.91
N PRO A 334 -10.38 1.72 5.57
CA PRO A 334 -11.19 1.39 4.40
C PRO A 334 -12.54 2.11 4.36
N LEU A 335 -13.14 2.42 5.52
CA LEU A 335 -14.37 3.21 5.58
C LEU A 335 -14.14 4.65 5.11
N ILE A 336 -13.00 5.25 5.44
CA ILE A 336 -12.63 6.59 4.96
C ILE A 336 -12.43 6.59 3.44
N ILE A 337 -11.83 5.53 2.90
CA ILE A 337 -11.71 5.35 1.44
C ILE A 337 -13.09 5.25 0.80
N LEU A 338 -14.00 4.45 1.37
CA LEU A 338 -15.37 4.31 0.87
C LEU A 338 -16.10 5.66 0.89
N VAL A 339 -16.08 6.39 2.00
CA VAL A 339 -16.72 7.70 2.12
C VAL A 339 -16.13 8.69 1.11
N GLY A 340 -14.80 8.81 1.04
CA GLY A 340 -14.14 9.70 0.08
C GLY A 340 -14.47 9.35 -1.37
N PHE A 341 -14.53 8.06 -1.68
CA PHE A 341 -14.95 7.57 -2.99
C PHE A 341 -16.40 7.93 -3.31
N LEU A 342 -17.35 7.68 -2.40
CA LEU A 342 -18.76 8.02 -2.58
C LEU A 342 -18.97 9.53 -2.76
N LEU A 343 -18.31 10.36 -1.94
CA LEU A 343 -18.36 11.82 -2.08
C LEU A 343 -17.80 12.28 -3.42
N ARG A 344 -16.67 11.71 -3.86
CA ARG A 344 -16.10 12.05 -5.17
C ARG A 344 -17.01 11.59 -6.30
N MET A 345 -17.68 10.46 -6.16
CA MET A 345 -18.60 9.93 -7.17
C MET A 345 -19.80 10.83 -7.42
N ILE A 346 -20.30 11.49 -6.38
CA ILE A 346 -21.37 12.49 -6.48
C ILE A 346 -20.88 13.74 -7.23
N SER A 347 -19.63 14.15 -6.99
CA SER A 347 -19.08 15.39 -7.55
C SER A 347 -18.53 15.25 -8.97
N ASP A 348 -17.84 14.16 -9.29
CA ASP A 348 -17.12 13.98 -10.56
C ASP A 348 -16.96 12.48 -10.89
N HIS A 349 -17.85 11.97 -11.73
CA HIS A 349 -17.90 10.56 -12.11
C HIS A 349 -17.01 10.29 -13.35
N PRO A 350 -15.96 9.44 -13.27
CA PRO A 350 -14.96 9.25 -14.33
C PRO A 350 -15.41 8.30 -15.45
N GLY A 351 -16.62 7.74 -15.34
CA GLY A 351 -17.16 6.70 -16.21
C GLY A 351 -16.81 5.28 -15.74
N TRP A 352 -17.70 4.32 -16.01
CA TRP A 352 -17.63 2.96 -15.47
C TRP A 352 -16.33 2.20 -15.79
N LYS A 353 -15.81 2.34 -17.02
CA LYS A 353 -14.55 1.69 -17.41
C LYS A 353 -13.37 2.19 -16.59
N LYS A 354 -13.21 3.51 -16.46
CA LYS A 354 -12.12 4.13 -15.71
C LYS A 354 -12.26 3.86 -14.22
N LEU A 355 -13.50 3.88 -13.73
CA LEU A 355 -13.85 3.51 -12.37
C LEU A 355 -13.40 2.09 -12.03
N PHE A 356 -13.80 1.12 -12.85
CA PHE A 356 -13.43 -0.28 -12.67
C PHE A 356 -11.91 -0.47 -12.64
N ILE A 357 -11.17 0.14 -13.57
CA ILE A 357 -9.70 0.07 -13.58
C ILE A 357 -9.10 0.67 -12.30
N CYS A 358 -9.63 1.79 -11.80
CA CYS A 358 -9.16 2.41 -10.56
C CYS A 358 -9.45 1.52 -9.33
N ILE A 359 -10.65 0.95 -9.23
CA ILE A 359 -11.03 0.03 -8.15
C ILE A 359 -10.12 -1.20 -8.17
N VAL A 360 -9.95 -1.84 -9.32
CA VAL A 360 -9.07 -3.01 -9.47
C VAL A 360 -7.62 -2.65 -9.11
N SER A 361 -7.15 -1.48 -9.54
CA SER A 361 -5.81 -1.00 -9.23
C SER A 361 -5.61 -0.77 -7.73
N LEU A 362 -6.64 -0.41 -6.97
CA LEU A 362 -6.57 -0.31 -5.51
C LEU A 362 -6.72 -1.68 -4.84
N ALA A 363 -7.67 -2.49 -5.28
CA ALA A 363 -8.02 -3.76 -4.64
C ALA A 363 -6.87 -4.77 -4.71
N ILE A 364 -6.24 -4.95 -5.87
CA ILE A 364 -5.19 -5.96 -6.05
C ILE A 364 -4.00 -5.77 -5.09
N PRO A 365 -3.32 -4.61 -5.04
CA PRO A 365 -2.22 -4.42 -4.10
C PRO A 365 -2.68 -4.46 -2.64
N THR A 366 -3.90 -4.00 -2.32
CA THR A 366 -4.44 -4.13 -0.96
C THR A 366 -4.55 -5.60 -0.54
N ILE A 367 -5.14 -6.43 -1.39
CA ILE A 367 -5.35 -7.85 -1.11
C ILE A 367 -4.00 -8.57 -1.00
N ILE A 368 -3.08 -8.35 -1.95
CA ILE A 368 -1.77 -9.02 -1.94
C ILE A 368 -0.96 -8.65 -0.70
N THR A 369 -0.90 -7.36 -0.35
CA THR A 369 -0.14 -6.89 0.82
C THR A 369 -0.80 -7.30 2.14
N THR A 370 -2.12 -7.48 2.19
CA THR A 370 -2.82 -7.90 3.42
C THR A 370 -3.07 -9.40 3.49
N SER A 371 -2.77 -10.19 2.45
CA SER A 371 -3.24 -11.57 2.33
C SER A 371 -2.86 -12.48 3.50
N PRO A 372 -1.62 -12.44 4.07
CA PRO A 372 -1.29 -13.28 5.20
C PRO A 372 -2.10 -12.93 6.44
N LEU A 373 -2.39 -11.64 6.62
CA LEU A 373 -3.17 -11.16 7.75
C LEU A 373 -4.66 -11.49 7.59
N ILE A 374 -5.21 -11.37 6.38
CA ILE A 374 -6.59 -11.80 6.07
C ILE A 374 -6.75 -13.28 6.35
N HIS A 375 -5.80 -14.09 5.89
CA HIS A 375 -5.82 -15.53 6.14
C HIS A 375 -5.71 -15.84 7.64
N TYR A 376 -4.78 -15.20 8.36
CA TYR A 376 -4.65 -15.38 9.81
C TYR A 376 -5.94 -15.00 10.54
N ALA A 377 -6.57 -13.87 10.18
CA ALA A 377 -7.82 -13.43 10.76
C ALA A 377 -8.97 -14.42 10.51
N TYR A 378 -9.00 -15.05 9.34
CA TYR A 378 -10.00 -16.08 9.02
C TYR A 378 -9.79 -17.35 9.85
N VAL A 379 -8.57 -17.88 9.91
CA VAL A 379 -8.25 -19.12 10.63
C VAL A 379 -8.31 -18.94 12.16
N ASN A 380 -7.86 -17.80 12.67
CA ASN A 380 -7.74 -17.52 14.10
C ASN A 380 -8.67 -16.37 14.53
N THR A 381 -9.94 -16.44 14.12
CA THR A 381 -10.93 -15.36 14.30
C THR A 381 -11.01 -14.90 15.77
N ASP A 382 -11.12 -15.83 16.72
CA ASP A 382 -11.28 -15.51 18.14
C ASP A 382 -10.06 -14.75 18.70
N ILE A 383 -8.85 -15.14 18.28
CA ILE A 383 -7.61 -14.50 18.72
C ILE A 383 -7.47 -13.12 18.08
N PHE A 384 -7.75 -13.01 16.79
CA PHE A 384 -7.57 -11.79 16.00
C PHE A 384 -8.54 -10.68 16.41
N PHE A 385 -9.80 -11.03 16.72
CA PHE A 385 -10.85 -10.09 17.12
C PHE A 385 -11.04 -9.97 18.63
N LYS A 386 -10.30 -10.73 19.46
CA LYS A 386 -10.42 -10.69 20.92
C LYS A 386 -10.43 -9.27 21.49
N ARG A 387 -9.44 -8.45 21.11
CA ARG A 387 -9.33 -7.07 21.60
C ARG A 387 -10.51 -6.21 21.14
N THR A 388 -10.92 -6.32 19.87
CA THR A 388 -12.08 -5.60 19.34
C THR A 388 -13.35 -5.95 20.12
N ASN A 389 -13.57 -7.24 20.40
CA ASN A 389 -14.72 -7.71 21.17
C ASN A 389 -14.68 -7.21 22.62
N GLN A 390 -13.51 -7.11 23.23
CA GLN A 390 -13.33 -6.57 24.58
C GLN A 390 -13.52 -5.05 24.67
N THR A 391 -13.27 -4.30 23.60
CA THR A 391 -13.40 -2.82 23.62
C THR A 391 -14.72 -2.34 23.02
N PHE A 392 -15.49 -3.21 22.36
CA PHE A 392 -16.75 -2.82 21.75
C PHE A 392 -17.79 -2.52 22.84
N ILE A 393 -18.27 -1.28 22.86
CA ILE A 393 -19.14 -0.73 23.91
C ILE A 393 -20.42 -1.57 24.06
N MET A 394 -20.99 -2.04 22.94
CA MET A 394 -22.24 -2.81 22.95
C MET A 394 -22.13 -4.12 23.73
N ASN A 395 -20.93 -4.70 23.85
CA ASN A 395 -20.71 -5.93 24.60
C ASN A 395 -20.76 -5.71 26.13
N HIS A 396 -20.79 -4.46 26.59
CA HIS A 396 -20.75 -4.07 28.00
C HIS A 396 -22.05 -3.38 28.46
N LEU A 397 -23.06 -3.29 27.60
CA LEU A 397 -24.36 -2.67 27.92
C LEU A 397 -25.25 -3.65 28.69
N SER A 398 -24.97 -3.85 29.98
CA SER A 398 -25.88 -4.60 30.86
C SER A 398 -27.03 -3.70 31.33
N GLY A 399 -28.06 -3.52 30.49
CA GLY A 399 -29.31 -2.84 30.85
C GLY A 399 -29.38 -1.32 30.56
N SER A 400 -28.33 -0.74 30.00
CA SER A 400 -28.30 0.67 29.56
C SER A 400 -28.84 0.84 28.13
N ASN A 401 -29.53 1.96 27.86
CA ASN A 401 -30.00 2.31 26.51
C ASN A 401 -28.80 2.47 25.55
N PRO A 402 -28.71 1.67 24.46
CA PRO A 402 -27.60 1.74 23.50
C PRO A 402 -27.39 3.12 22.88
N ALA A 403 -28.47 3.85 22.60
CA ALA A 403 -28.39 5.18 22.01
C ALA A 403 -27.74 6.18 22.98
N ARG A 404 -28.06 6.07 24.27
CA ARG A 404 -27.46 6.89 25.32
C ARG A 404 -25.98 6.61 25.46
N ALA A 405 -25.57 5.33 25.48
CA ALA A 405 -24.17 4.96 25.60
C ALA A 405 -23.32 5.42 24.39
N ILE A 406 -23.88 5.34 23.17
CA ILE A 406 -23.22 5.91 21.98
C ILE A 406 -23.06 7.42 22.12
N TRP A 407 -24.13 8.11 22.56
CA TRP A 407 -24.11 9.56 22.71
C TRP A 407 -23.12 10.02 23.77
N GLU A 408 -23.08 9.34 24.92
CA GLU A 408 -22.11 9.60 26.00
C GLU A 408 -20.68 9.38 25.49
N ASN A 409 -20.42 8.25 24.81
CA ASN A 409 -19.09 7.98 24.26
C ASN A 409 -18.65 8.99 23.20
N LEU A 410 -19.56 9.43 22.32
CA LEU A 410 -19.30 10.47 21.34
C LEU A 410 -19.01 11.82 22.02
N THR A 411 -19.78 12.17 23.05
CA THR A 411 -19.60 13.40 23.82
C THR A 411 -18.25 13.41 24.53
N GLU A 412 -17.87 12.30 25.16
CA GLU A 412 -16.54 12.14 25.79
C GLU A 412 -15.41 12.24 24.75
N HIS A 413 -15.53 11.57 23.61
CA HIS A 413 -14.51 11.63 22.55
C HIS A 413 -14.33 13.04 21.97
N ILE A 414 -15.40 13.80 21.78
CA ILE A 414 -15.31 15.19 21.31
C ILE A 414 -14.72 16.09 22.41
N SER A 415 -15.16 15.88 23.65
CA SER A 415 -14.69 16.63 24.82
C SER A 415 -13.20 16.37 25.12
N MET A 416 -12.68 15.19 24.77
CA MET A 416 -11.27 14.82 24.91
C MET A 416 -10.30 15.82 24.29
N PHE A 417 -10.72 16.50 23.21
CA PHE A 417 -9.84 17.43 22.51
C PHE A 417 -9.67 18.77 23.25
N HIS A 418 -10.67 19.27 23.99
CA HIS A 418 -10.64 20.64 24.54
C HIS A 418 -11.06 20.76 26.02
N VAL A 419 -11.70 19.73 26.61
CA VAL A 419 -12.30 19.80 27.95
C VAL A 419 -11.58 18.92 28.95
N SER A 420 -11.53 17.61 28.69
CA SER A 420 -10.89 16.65 29.60
C SER A 420 -10.42 15.43 28.82
N GLY A 421 -9.12 15.17 28.83
CA GLY A 421 -8.52 14.03 28.15
C GLY A 421 -8.66 12.71 28.89
N ASP A 422 -7.93 11.72 28.39
CA ASP A 422 -7.86 10.37 28.97
C ASP A 422 -7.12 10.39 30.33
N PRO A 423 -7.62 9.71 31.37
CA PRO A 423 -6.93 9.61 32.66
C PRO A 423 -5.62 8.80 32.62
N ASN A 424 -5.39 8.01 31.57
CA ASN A 424 -4.24 7.14 31.46
C ASN A 424 -2.97 7.96 31.17
N PRO A 425 -1.99 8.00 32.09
CA PRO A 425 -0.80 8.84 31.97
C PRO A 425 0.09 8.48 30.78
N ARG A 426 -0.12 7.31 30.16
CA ARG A 426 0.61 6.91 28.96
C ARG A 426 0.10 7.61 27.69
N HIS A 427 -1.13 8.16 27.70
CA HIS A 427 -1.75 8.78 26.52
C HIS A 427 -1.49 10.29 26.47
N ASN A 428 -1.55 10.95 27.63
CA ASN A 428 -1.24 12.36 27.86
C ASN A 428 -1.04 12.58 29.38
N LEU A 429 -0.81 13.83 29.80
CA LEU A 429 -1.06 14.21 31.20
C LEU A 429 -2.50 13.84 31.59
N PRO A 430 -2.73 13.16 32.74
CA PRO A 430 -4.06 12.71 33.12
C PRO A 430 -5.10 13.84 33.12
N PHE A 431 -6.21 13.62 32.43
CA PHE A 431 -7.33 14.57 32.25
C PHE A 431 -7.01 15.85 31.47
N GLU A 432 -5.77 16.10 31.09
CA GLU A 432 -5.44 17.24 30.23
C GLU A 432 -5.99 17.02 28.82
N PRO A 433 -6.61 18.04 28.19
CA PRO A 433 -7.08 17.96 26.82
C PRO A 433 -5.98 17.53 25.84
N MET A 434 -6.37 16.83 24.76
CA MET A 434 -5.41 16.38 23.75
C MET A 434 -4.90 17.51 22.84
N LEU A 435 -5.66 18.60 22.70
CA LEU A 435 -5.21 19.83 22.06
C LEU A 435 -4.99 20.88 23.15
N ASN A 436 -3.81 21.48 23.12
CA ASN A 436 -3.45 22.63 23.94
C ASN A 436 -3.84 23.91 23.19
N ASP A 437 -4.05 25.04 23.89
CA ASP A 437 -4.56 26.30 23.30
C ASP A 437 -3.76 26.84 22.09
N VAL A 438 -2.54 26.34 21.88
CA VAL A 438 -1.58 26.79 20.86
C VAL A 438 -1.46 25.82 19.67
N THR A 439 -1.93 24.57 19.79
CA THR A 439 -1.83 23.54 18.73
C THR A 439 -3.15 22.84 18.50
#